data_AF-A0A535R9W8-F1
#
_entry.id   AF-A0A535R9W8-F1
#
_cell.length_a   1.000
_cell.length_b   1.000
_cell.length_c   1.000
_cell.angle_alpha   90.00
_cell.angle_beta   90.00
_cell.angle_gamma   90.00
#
_symmetry.space_group_name_H-M   'P 1'
#
loop_
_entity.id
_entity.type
_entity.pdbx_description
1 polymer ?
#
loop_
_entity_poly.entity_id
_entity_poly.type
_entity_poly.pdbx_seq_one_letter_code
_entity_poly.pdbx_strand_id
1 'polypeptide(L)'
;GRADTYFTGPRVGHASAADPYCPRLRALAVATGRELGVTMHDGGTVVVINGPRFSTRAESRWFAAQGWEVVNMTQYPELILARELELCYLNIALITDYDAGLEGAPDLPPVSVAEVERFFASNNDRVRELILRLVPKLDGPRECPCPHAMEHAFIGGGG
;
A
#
# COMPACT_ATOMS: atom_id res chain seq x y z
N GLY A 1 -2.98 -17.73 9.99
CA GLY A 1 -2.40 -16.38 9.88
C GLY A 1 -1.40 -16.36 8.74
N ARG A 2 -0.91 -15.19 8.35
CA ARG A 2 0.20 -15.04 7.41
C ARG A 2 1.50 -14.97 8.22
N ALA A 3 2.61 -15.47 7.70
CA ALA A 3 3.91 -15.20 8.32
C ALA A 3 4.24 -13.72 8.12
N ASP A 4 4.47 -13.00 9.20
CA ASP A 4 4.46 -11.52 9.22
C ASP A 4 5.66 -10.88 9.93
N THR A 5 6.67 -11.67 10.31
CA THR A 5 7.96 -11.19 10.81
C THR A 5 9.10 -12.15 10.47
N TYR A 6 10.29 -11.61 10.26
CA TYR A 6 11.56 -12.34 10.17
C TYR A 6 12.17 -12.64 11.55
N PHE A 7 11.70 -11.98 12.61
CA PHE A 7 12.29 -12.06 13.96
C PHE A 7 11.51 -13.01 14.88
N THR A 8 11.58 -14.30 14.58
CA THR A 8 10.88 -15.36 15.35
C THR A 8 11.68 -15.90 16.55
N GLY A 9 12.84 -15.30 16.86
CA GLY A 9 13.68 -15.62 18.01
C GLY A 9 15.12 -16.02 17.65
N PRO A 10 16.07 -15.97 18.61
CA PRO A 10 15.93 -15.46 19.98
C PRO A 10 15.89 -13.91 20.04
N ARG A 11 16.24 -13.23 18.95
CA ARG A 11 16.19 -11.77 18.84
C ARG A 11 14.77 -11.34 18.46
N VAL A 12 14.21 -10.41 19.22
CA VAL A 12 12.87 -9.85 19.01
C VAL A 12 13.02 -8.41 18.52
N GLY A 13 12.43 -8.11 17.36
CA GLY A 13 12.41 -6.78 16.76
C GLY A 13 10.99 -6.21 16.74
N HIS A 14 10.85 -4.93 17.09
CA HIS A 14 9.61 -4.16 17.04
C HIS A 14 9.77 -2.99 16.07
N ALA A 15 9.65 -3.26 14.78
CA ALA A 15 9.68 -2.22 13.76
C ALA A 15 8.54 -1.22 13.98
N SER A 16 8.86 0.07 14.05
CA SER A 16 7.83 1.12 14.15
C SER A 16 6.99 1.15 12.87
N ALA A 17 5.68 0.96 12.97
CA ALA A 17 4.75 0.97 11.84
C ALA A 17 3.98 2.29 11.67
N ALA A 18 4.34 3.35 12.41
CA ALA A 18 3.61 4.63 12.41
C ALA A 18 3.51 5.26 11.02
N ASP A 19 4.64 5.34 10.31
CA ASP A 19 4.75 5.83 8.94
C ASP A 19 5.44 4.77 8.06
N PRO A 20 4.70 3.75 7.59
CA PRO A 20 5.32 2.54 7.07
C PRO A 20 5.91 2.68 5.67
N TYR A 21 5.44 3.64 4.87
CA TYR A 21 5.87 3.86 3.50
C TYR A 21 7.03 4.86 3.43
N CYS A 22 7.93 4.68 2.45
CA CYS A 22 9.05 5.59 2.25
C CYS A 22 8.57 6.97 1.74
N PRO A 23 8.80 8.07 2.49
CA PRO A 23 8.33 9.40 2.10
C PRO A 23 9.00 9.89 0.80
N ARG A 24 10.28 9.55 0.59
CA ARG A 24 11.01 9.85 -0.65
C ARG A 24 10.38 9.17 -1.86
N LEU A 25 10.11 7.87 -1.78
CA LEU A 25 9.52 7.14 -2.90
C LEU A 25 8.10 7.63 -3.20
N ARG A 26 7.31 7.92 -2.17
CA ARG A 26 5.96 8.50 -2.32
C ARG A 26 6.00 9.82 -3.08
N ALA A 27 6.84 10.76 -2.65
CA ALA A 27 6.97 12.06 -3.30
C ALA A 27 7.36 11.93 -4.78
N LEU A 28 8.33 11.06 -5.09
CA LEU A 28 8.75 10.79 -6.46
C LEU A 28 7.63 10.18 -7.31
N ALA A 29 6.87 9.24 -6.76
CA ALA A 29 5.76 8.59 -7.46
C ALA A 29 4.62 9.58 -7.77
N VAL A 30 4.25 10.42 -6.81
CA VAL A 30 3.22 11.45 -6.98
C VAL A 30 3.64 12.46 -8.04
N ALA A 31 4.88 12.97 -7.98
CA ALA A 31 5.41 13.90 -8.98
C ALA A 31 5.42 13.27 -10.38
N THR A 32 5.93 12.04 -10.49
CA THR A 32 6.01 11.33 -11.78
C THR A 32 4.64 11.01 -12.36
N GLY A 33 3.67 10.61 -11.53
CA GLY A 33 2.30 10.37 -11.99
C GLY A 33 1.63 11.65 -12.50
N ARG A 34 1.83 12.77 -11.80
CA ARG A 34 1.32 14.09 -12.24
C ARG A 34 1.96 14.57 -13.54
N GLU A 35 3.26 14.36 -13.72
CA GLU A 35 3.96 14.63 -15.00
C GLU A 35 3.37 13.84 -16.18
N LEU A 36 2.91 12.61 -15.93
CA LEU A 36 2.25 11.76 -16.91
C LEU A 36 0.76 12.09 -17.12
N GLY A 37 0.24 13.12 -16.45
CA GLY A 37 -1.17 13.50 -16.51
C GLY A 37 -2.11 12.49 -15.83
N VAL A 38 -1.58 11.63 -14.96
CA VAL A 38 -2.38 10.69 -14.17
C VAL A 38 -2.89 11.39 -12.92
N THR A 39 -4.16 11.20 -12.60
CA THR A 39 -4.73 11.64 -11.32
C THR A 39 -4.08 10.88 -10.18
N MET A 40 -3.36 11.59 -9.31
CA MET A 40 -2.67 11.02 -8.15
C MET A 40 -3.25 11.57 -6.85
N HIS A 41 -3.73 10.66 -5.99
CA HIS A 41 -4.06 10.95 -4.60
C HIS A 41 -2.79 10.79 -3.76
N ASP A 42 -2.37 11.86 -3.07
CA ASP A 42 -1.14 11.85 -2.28
C ASP A 42 -1.42 11.41 -0.84
N GLY A 43 -1.41 10.10 -0.64
CA GLY A 43 -1.72 9.48 0.63
C GLY A 43 -3.10 8.82 0.62
N GLY A 44 -3.32 8.00 1.64
CA GLY A 44 -4.56 7.27 1.84
C GLY A 44 -4.40 6.22 2.92
N THR A 45 -5.47 5.92 3.65
CA THR A 45 -5.50 4.89 4.68
C THR A 45 -6.11 3.61 4.13
N VAL A 46 -5.36 2.50 4.16
CA VAL A 46 -5.80 1.24 3.56
C VAL A 46 -6.15 0.23 4.65
N VAL A 47 -7.33 -0.37 4.56
CA VAL A 47 -7.69 -1.55 5.34
C VAL A 47 -7.31 -2.82 4.57
N VAL A 48 -6.56 -3.71 5.23
CA VAL A 48 -6.16 -5.00 4.67
C VAL A 48 -7.05 -6.09 5.26
N ILE A 49 -7.92 -6.67 4.44
CA ILE A 49 -8.73 -7.82 4.82
C ILE A 49 -8.05 -9.13 4.40
N ASN A 50 -8.37 -10.23 5.06
CA ASN A 50 -7.67 -11.49 4.80
C ASN A 50 -8.04 -12.14 3.45
N GLY A 51 -9.22 -11.84 2.89
CA GLY A 51 -9.77 -12.53 1.72
C GLY A 51 -10.10 -14.01 2.00
N PRO A 52 -10.38 -14.84 0.96
CA PRO A 52 -10.48 -14.48 -0.46
C PRO A 52 -11.84 -13.84 -0.84
N ARG A 53 -12.80 -13.81 0.10
CA ARG A 53 -14.08 -13.12 -0.12
C ARG A 53 -13.89 -11.60 -0.14
N PHE A 54 -14.72 -10.91 -0.91
CA PHE A 54 -14.92 -9.48 -0.77
C PHE A 54 -15.69 -9.15 0.52
N SER A 55 -15.69 -7.86 0.87
CA SER A 55 -16.44 -7.34 2.01
C SER A 55 -17.94 -7.47 1.77
N THR A 56 -18.69 -7.72 2.84
CA THR A 56 -20.13 -7.45 2.84
C THR A 56 -20.38 -5.94 2.82
N ARG A 57 -21.59 -5.51 2.45
CA ARG A 57 -21.96 -4.08 2.53
C ARG A 57 -21.83 -3.52 3.95
N ALA A 58 -22.11 -4.33 4.97
CA ALA A 58 -21.99 -3.90 6.36
C ALA A 58 -20.53 -3.64 6.75
N GLU A 59 -19.60 -4.51 6.34
CA GLU A 59 -18.16 -4.31 6.55
C GLU A 59 -17.65 -3.10 5.80
N SER A 60 -18.01 -2.96 4.51
CA SER A 60 -17.64 -1.81 3.68
C SER A 60 -18.07 -0.48 4.30
N ARG A 61 -19.33 -0.39 4.75
CA ARG A 61 -19.86 0.80 5.46
C ARG A 61 -19.13 1.07 6.76
N TRP A 62 -18.83 0.02 7.52
CA TRP A 62 -18.07 0.17 8.76
C TRP A 62 -16.66 0.71 8.48
N PHE A 63 -15.96 0.18 7.48
CA PHE A 63 -14.63 0.67 7.10
C PHE A 63 -14.68 2.14 6.67
N ALA A 64 -15.58 2.51 5.77
CA ALA A 64 -15.72 3.91 5.35
C ALA A 64 -16.01 4.84 6.55
N ALA A 65 -16.89 4.42 7.48
CA ALA A 65 -17.23 5.20 8.68
C ALA A 65 -16.06 5.34 9.68
N GLN A 66 -15.06 4.45 9.64
CA GLN A 66 -13.84 4.56 10.44
C GLN A 66 -12.73 5.36 9.75
N GLY A 67 -12.98 5.92 8.56
CA GLY A 67 -12.01 6.74 7.82
C GLY A 67 -11.02 5.95 6.96
N TRP A 68 -11.29 4.66 6.70
CA TRP A 68 -10.53 3.90 5.71
C TRP A 68 -10.92 4.36 4.30
N GLU A 69 -9.93 4.58 3.44
CA GLU A 69 -10.14 5.13 2.09
C GLU A 69 -10.04 4.05 1.00
N VAL A 70 -9.30 2.96 1.25
CA VAL A 70 -9.11 1.86 0.31
C VAL A 70 -9.19 0.54 1.05
N VAL A 71 -9.75 -0.49 0.41
CA VAL A 71 -9.73 -1.89 0.88
C VAL A 71 -8.81 -2.70 -0.03
N ASN A 72 -7.94 -3.53 0.53
CA ASN A 72 -7.23 -4.55 -0.25
C ASN A 72 -6.95 -5.82 0.57
N MET A 73 -6.16 -6.72 0.01
CA MET A 73 -5.86 -8.02 0.63
C MET A 73 -4.37 -8.36 0.72
N THR A 74 -3.45 -7.50 0.29
CA THR A 74 -2.04 -7.90 0.04
C THR A 74 -0.99 -7.07 0.78
N GLN A 75 -1.30 -5.82 1.13
CA GLN A 75 -0.27 -4.91 1.67
C GLN A 75 0.29 -5.35 3.03
N TYR A 76 -0.53 -5.98 3.88
CA TYR A 76 -0.05 -6.65 5.08
C TYR A 76 0.09 -8.16 4.81
N PRO A 77 1.24 -8.79 5.11
CA PRO A 77 2.37 -8.26 5.87
C PRO A 77 3.52 -7.68 5.03
N GLU A 78 3.37 -7.57 3.70
CA GLU A 78 4.45 -7.16 2.79
C GLU A 78 5.15 -5.86 3.21
N LEU A 79 4.40 -4.84 3.61
CA LEU A 79 4.95 -3.56 4.05
C LEU A 79 5.79 -3.67 5.33
N ILE A 80 5.40 -4.55 6.27
CA ILE A 80 6.10 -4.74 7.54
C ILE A 80 7.38 -5.54 7.28
N LEU A 81 7.29 -6.60 6.49
CA LEU A 81 8.44 -7.42 6.10
C LEU A 81 9.48 -6.59 5.35
N ALA A 82 9.07 -5.74 4.41
CA ALA A 82 9.98 -4.83 3.72
C ALA A 82 10.67 -3.86 4.69
N ARG A 83 9.94 -3.38 5.71
CA ARG A 83 10.47 -2.46 6.72
C ARG A 83 11.45 -3.14 7.68
N GLU A 84 11.19 -4.39 8.07
CA GLU A 84 12.12 -5.21 8.84
C GLU A 84 13.44 -5.47 8.12
N LEU A 85 13.42 -5.46 6.78
CA LEU A 85 14.60 -5.56 5.93
C LEU A 85 15.22 -4.19 5.57
N GLU A 86 14.72 -3.10 6.17
CA GLU A 86 15.19 -1.72 5.93
C GLU A 86 15.17 -1.31 4.43
N LEU A 87 14.18 -1.85 3.71
CA LEU A 87 13.92 -1.53 2.31
C LEU A 87 13.02 -0.30 2.22
N CYS A 88 13.29 0.55 1.23
CA CYS A 88 12.36 1.61 0.88
C CYS A 88 11.15 0.98 0.17
N TYR A 89 10.00 0.98 0.85
CA TYR A 89 8.76 0.41 0.32
C TYR A 89 7.79 1.52 -0.12
N LEU A 90 7.14 1.31 -1.27
CA LEU A 90 6.10 2.18 -1.82
C LEU A 90 4.96 1.29 -2.29
N ASN A 91 3.73 1.69 -1.96
CA ASN A 91 2.53 1.14 -2.59
C ASN A 91 1.89 2.16 -3.51
N ILE A 92 1.54 1.72 -4.73
CA ILE A 92 0.72 2.47 -5.68
C ILE A 92 -0.60 1.70 -5.82
N ALA A 93 -1.65 2.19 -5.17
CA ALA A 93 -2.98 1.58 -5.24
C ALA A 93 -3.72 2.08 -6.48
N LEU A 94 -4.22 1.16 -7.30
CA LEU A 94 -5.19 1.46 -8.34
C LEU A 94 -6.58 1.35 -7.73
N ILE A 95 -7.34 2.44 -7.76
CA ILE A 95 -8.74 2.42 -7.33
C ILE A 95 -9.57 1.84 -8.47
N THR A 96 -9.85 0.54 -8.39
CA THR A 96 -10.51 -0.24 -9.44
C THR A 96 -12.03 -0.21 -9.37
N ASP A 97 -12.57 0.01 -8.17
CA ASP A 97 -13.99 -0.11 -7.84
C ASP A 97 -14.29 0.60 -6.51
N TYR A 98 -15.58 0.63 -6.16
CA TYR A 98 -16.08 1.18 -4.91
C TYR A 98 -16.48 0.07 -3.91
N ASP A 99 -15.77 -1.07 -3.92
CA ASP A 99 -16.00 -2.25 -3.09
C ASP A 99 -17.45 -2.77 -3.17
N ALA A 100 -18.23 -2.71 -2.08
CA ALA A 100 -19.61 -3.17 -2.07
C ALA A 100 -20.63 -2.12 -2.55
N GLY A 101 -20.15 -1.01 -3.14
CA GLY A 101 -20.93 0.15 -3.60
C GLY A 101 -20.81 1.36 -2.66
N LEU A 102 -20.91 2.57 -3.22
CA LEU A 102 -20.88 3.81 -2.46
C LEU A 102 -22.27 4.15 -1.92
N GLU A 103 -22.38 4.52 -0.63
CA GLU A 103 -23.63 5.03 -0.06
C GLU A 103 -24.07 6.29 -0.84
N GLY A 104 -25.28 6.27 -1.41
CA GLY A 104 -25.82 7.38 -2.23
C GLY A 104 -25.64 7.24 -3.74
N ALA A 105 -24.99 6.17 -4.23
CA ALA A 105 -24.85 5.87 -5.66
C ALA A 105 -25.42 4.49 -6.01
N PRO A 106 -26.76 4.33 -6.07
CA PRO A 106 -27.42 3.04 -6.33
C PRO A 106 -27.09 2.41 -7.70
N ASP A 107 -26.51 3.18 -8.62
CA ASP A 107 -26.11 2.71 -9.96
C ASP A 107 -24.73 2.04 -9.99
N LEU A 108 -23.99 2.01 -8.87
CA LEU A 108 -22.68 1.35 -8.78
C LEU A 108 -22.86 -0.10 -8.26
N PRO A 109 -22.67 -1.12 -9.12
CA PRO A 109 -22.78 -2.52 -8.72
C PRO A 109 -21.67 -2.91 -7.73
N PRO A 110 -21.90 -3.94 -6.89
CA PRO A 110 -20.86 -4.49 -6.05
C PRO A 110 -19.73 -5.09 -6.89
N VAL A 111 -18.50 -5.00 -6.39
CA VAL A 111 -17.30 -5.46 -7.10
C VAL A 111 -17.41 -6.92 -7.54
N SER A 112 -17.08 -7.16 -8.80
CA SER A 112 -16.86 -8.49 -9.37
C SER A 112 -15.42 -8.64 -9.86
N VAL A 113 -14.92 -9.88 -9.89
CA VAL A 113 -13.57 -10.19 -10.43
C VAL A 113 -13.42 -9.69 -11.86
N ALA A 114 -14.46 -9.82 -12.69
CA ALA A 114 -14.45 -9.37 -14.07
C ALA A 114 -14.28 -7.85 -14.22
N GLU A 115 -14.85 -7.05 -13.31
CA GLU A 115 -14.69 -5.59 -13.31
C GLU A 115 -13.27 -5.19 -12.89
N VAL A 116 -12.73 -5.84 -11.86
CA VAL A 116 -11.34 -5.68 -11.42
C VAL A 116 -10.39 -5.97 -12.59
N GLU A 117 -10.52 -7.12 -13.24
CA GLU A 117 -9.68 -7.52 -14.37
C GLU A 117 -9.75 -6.52 -15.55
N ARG A 118 -10.96 -6.06 -15.92
CA ARG A 118 -11.14 -5.08 -16.99
C ARG A 118 -10.51 -3.73 -16.65
N PHE A 119 -10.65 -3.26 -15.41
CA PHE A 119 -10.04 -2.00 -14.98
C PHE A 119 -8.52 -2.10 -14.98
N PHE A 120 -7.96 -3.20 -14.46
CA PHE A 120 -6.52 -3.45 -14.51
C PHE A 120 -6.01 -3.46 -15.95
N ALA A 121 -6.67 -4.20 -16.86
CA ALA A 121 -6.27 -4.26 -18.26
C ALA A 121 -6.25 -2.88 -18.92
N SER A 122 -7.22 -2.02 -18.64
CA SER A 122 -7.30 -0.67 -19.21
C SER A 122 -6.33 0.35 -18.60
N ASN A 123 -5.71 0.04 -17.45
CA ASN A 123 -4.75 0.92 -16.78
C ASN A 123 -3.31 0.38 -16.72
N ASN A 124 -3.08 -0.88 -17.13
CA ASN A 124 -1.77 -1.52 -17.09
C ASN A 124 -0.68 -0.70 -17.79
N ASP A 125 -0.97 -0.13 -18.96
CA ASP A 125 0.01 0.67 -19.70
C ASP A 125 0.41 1.94 -18.93
N ARG A 126 -0.54 2.58 -18.23
CA ARG A 126 -0.27 3.77 -17.40
C ARG A 126 0.60 3.41 -16.19
N VAL A 127 0.30 2.30 -15.53
CA VAL A 127 1.10 1.82 -14.39
C VAL A 127 2.51 1.45 -14.84
N ARG A 128 2.61 0.74 -15.97
CA ARG A 128 3.89 0.37 -16.57
C ARG A 128 4.73 1.60 -16.87
N GLU A 129 4.14 2.58 -17.55
CA GLU A 129 4.82 3.83 -17.87
C GLU A 129 5.24 4.58 -16.60
N LEU A 130 4.37 4.68 -15.58
CA LEU A 130 4.71 5.27 -14.30
C LEU A 130 5.93 4.59 -13.66
N ILE A 131 5.96 3.26 -13.60
CA ILE A 131 7.08 2.50 -13.05
C ILE A 131 8.36 2.76 -13.86
N LEU A 132 8.30 2.67 -15.19
CA LEU A 132 9.46 2.88 -16.06
C LEU A 132 10.04 4.30 -15.94
N ARG A 133 9.19 5.30 -15.66
CA ARG A 133 9.61 6.69 -15.45
C ARG A 133 10.08 6.96 -14.03
N LEU A 134 9.57 6.21 -13.05
CA LEU A 134 9.94 6.32 -11.65
C LEU A 134 11.30 5.68 -11.37
N VAL A 135 11.56 4.48 -11.90
CA VAL A 135 12.78 3.70 -11.61
C VAL A 135 14.07 4.50 -11.82
N PRO A 136 14.29 5.22 -12.93
CA PRO A 136 15.49 6.04 -13.12
C PRO A 136 15.63 7.18 -12.12
N LYS A 137 14.52 7.65 -11.53
CA LYS A 137 14.52 8.71 -10.51
C LYS A 137 14.82 8.18 -9.10
N LEU A 138 14.93 6.87 -8.92
CA LEU A 138 15.22 6.26 -7.62
C LEU A 138 16.70 6.32 -7.24
N ASP A 139 17.58 6.63 -8.19
CA ASP A 139 19.02 6.76 -7.99
C ASP A 139 19.38 7.84 -6.95
N GLY A 140 20.55 7.65 -6.34
CA GLY A 140 21.08 8.53 -5.30
C GLY A 140 20.96 7.98 -3.88
N PRO A 141 21.47 8.73 -2.89
CA PRO A 141 21.48 8.29 -1.50
C PRO A 141 20.07 8.12 -0.95
N ARG A 142 19.89 7.13 -0.05
CA ARG A 142 18.63 6.88 0.65
C ARG A 142 18.48 7.84 1.85
N GLU A 143 18.28 9.12 1.58
CA GLU A 143 18.09 10.19 2.59
C GLU A 143 16.70 10.15 3.27
N CYS A 144 16.19 8.96 3.53
CA CYS A 144 14.90 8.72 4.18
C CYS A 144 15.09 7.83 5.42
N PRO A 145 14.09 7.68 6.29
CA PRO A 145 14.24 6.88 7.51
C PRO A 145 14.38 5.36 7.29
N CYS A 146 14.05 4.85 6.09
CA CYS A 146 13.96 3.42 5.82
C CYS A 146 15.25 2.60 6.11
N PRO A 147 16.47 3.07 5.78
CA PRO A 147 17.71 2.34 6.07
C PRO A 147 18.05 2.23 7.56
N HIS A 148 17.31 2.90 8.43
CA HIS A 148 17.50 2.93 9.89
C HIS A 148 16.26 2.41 10.63
N ALA A 149 15.33 1.76 9.92
CA ALA A 149 14.05 1.36 10.48
C ALA A 149 14.18 0.36 11.63
N MET A 150 15.30 -0.38 11.71
CA MET A 150 15.56 -1.38 12.73
C MET A 150 16.61 -0.97 13.77
N GLU A 151 17.27 0.18 13.62
CA GLU A 151 18.37 0.66 14.48
C GLU A 151 18.01 0.67 15.98
N HIS A 152 16.74 0.91 16.29
CA HIS A 152 16.21 0.95 17.67
C HIS A 152 15.04 -0.02 17.89
N ALA A 153 14.86 -0.99 17.01
CA ALA A 153 13.73 -1.92 17.07
C ALA A 153 14.01 -3.15 17.95
N PHE A 154 15.27 -3.48 18.24
CA PHE A 154 15.61 -4.69 18.99
C PHE A 154 15.57 -4.50 20.51
N ILE A 155 14.94 -5.46 21.19
CA ILE A 155 15.00 -5.54 22.65
C ILE A 155 16.46 -5.86 23.07
N GLY A 156 17.00 -5.06 24.00
CA GLY A 156 18.35 -5.26 24.54
C GLY A 156 19.47 -4.43 23.89
N GLY A 157 19.17 -3.68 22.82
CA GLY A 157 20.11 -2.74 22.18
C GLY A 157 21.18 -3.41 21.31
N GLY A 158 21.25 -3.04 20.03
CA GLY A 158 22.27 -3.50 19.10
C GLY A 158 21.76 -3.50 17.66
N GLY A 159 22.24 -2.53 16.85
CA GLY A 159 22.10 -2.53 15.40
C GLY A 159 23.06 -3.50 14.74
#